data_AF-A0A7Z8JXR6-F1
#
_entry.id   AF-A0A7Z8JXR6-F1
#
_cell.length_a   1.000
_cell.length_b   1.000
_cell.length_c   1.000
_cell.angle_alpha   90.00
_cell.angle_beta   90.00
_cell.angle_gamma   90.00
#
_symmetry.space_group_name_H-M   'P 1'
#
loop_
_entity.id
_entity.type
_entity.pdbx_description
1 polymer ?
#
loop_
_entity_poly.entity_id
_entity_poly.type
_entity_poly.pdbx_seq_one_letter_code
_entity_poly.pdbx_strand_id
1 'polypeptide(L)'
;MGELITAEQFRAADGVADWRVGPDGAHARFRTGSFAAGVELVDAIGELADAVDHHPDVDLRYGTVAVRLVSHDVAGLSDRDLDLARRISAAARELDVPAEPVTGDAPGVDEQGRPEPAPDGDEVQTLLGFLDFHRATLEWKTRGLDAAGLAATVGSSTMTLGGLLKHLAYVEDDWFSRVLHGRDRAEPWASVDWAADRDWEWHSAADDAPDDLRALWLAAVERSRADVAAALAAGGPDAPAQRAWPDGRTPSLRWILTHLIEEYARHNGHADLLREAVDGQVGE
;
A
#
# COMPACT_ATOMS: atom_id res chain seq x y z
N MET A 1 -7.73 31.80 -0.64
CA MET A 1 -6.82 31.10 -1.57
C MET A 1 -5.43 31.22 -1.00
N GLY A 2 -4.80 30.09 -0.66
CA GLY A 2 -3.41 30.08 -0.18
C GLY A 2 -2.43 30.39 -1.31
N GLU A 3 -1.26 30.90 -0.97
CA GLU A 3 -0.17 31.12 -1.93
C GLU A 3 0.56 29.79 -2.17
N LEU A 4 0.86 29.49 -3.44
CA LEU A 4 1.63 28.30 -3.82
C LEU A 4 3.06 28.44 -3.30
N ILE A 5 3.57 27.36 -2.70
CA ILE A 5 4.96 27.25 -2.26
C ILE A 5 5.65 26.09 -2.96
N THR A 6 6.96 26.22 -3.16
CA THR A 6 7.77 25.15 -3.71
C THR A 6 8.11 24.11 -2.63
N ALA A 7 8.47 22.90 -3.07
CA ALA A 7 9.01 21.87 -2.19
C ALA A 7 10.26 22.35 -1.42
N GLU A 8 11.09 23.18 -2.04
CA GLU A 8 12.27 23.77 -1.38
C GLU A 8 11.87 24.74 -0.28
N GLN A 9 10.89 25.62 -0.54
CA GLN A 9 10.35 26.54 0.47
C GLN A 9 9.74 25.79 1.65
N PHE A 10 8.98 24.71 1.39
CA PHE A 10 8.43 23.87 2.44
C PHE A 10 9.56 23.20 3.27
N ARG A 11 10.55 22.58 2.62
CA ARG A 11 11.65 21.89 3.33
C ARG A 11 12.54 22.84 4.14
N ALA A 12 12.69 24.08 3.68
CA ALA A 12 13.50 25.10 4.37
C ALA A 12 12.78 25.73 5.56
N ALA A 13 11.48 25.50 5.73
CA ALA A 13 10.69 26.11 6.78
C ALA A 13 10.94 25.45 8.16
N ASP A 14 10.91 26.26 9.21
CA ASP A 14 11.00 25.75 10.57
C ASP A 14 9.75 24.95 10.96
N GLY A 15 9.94 23.94 11.81
CA GLY A 15 8.85 23.17 12.44
C GLY A 15 8.27 22.04 11.59
N VAL A 16 8.83 21.77 10.41
CA VAL A 16 8.41 20.67 9.51
C VAL A 16 9.46 19.58 9.33
N ALA A 17 10.36 19.40 10.30
CA ALA A 17 11.39 18.36 10.26
C ALA A 17 10.83 16.93 10.10
N ASP A 18 9.60 16.72 10.58
CA ASP A 18 8.86 15.45 10.54
C ASP A 18 8.29 15.12 9.14
N TRP A 19 8.36 16.06 8.18
CA TRP A 19 7.64 16.00 6.90
C TRP A 19 8.56 15.80 5.70
N ARG A 20 8.08 15.08 4.68
CA ARG A 20 8.78 14.84 3.41
C ARG A 20 7.92 15.30 2.25
N VAL A 21 8.50 16.11 1.36
CA VAL A 21 7.79 16.59 0.18
C VAL A 21 8.09 15.69 -1.01
N GLY A 22 7.06 15.02 -1.51
CA GLY A 22 7.02 14.25 -2.75
C GLY A 22 6.21 14.96 -3.84
N PRO A 23 6.02 14.32 -5.00
CA PRO A 23 5.29 14.87 -6.14
C PRO A 23 3.79 15.07 -5.87
N ASP A 24 3.23 14.31 -4.93
CA ASP A 24 1.82 14.33 -4.56
C ASP A 24 1.52 15.08 -3.25
N GLY A 25 2.51 15.72 -2.63
CA GLY A 25 2.30 16.55 -1.44
C GLY A 25 3.38 16.39 -0.37
N ALA A 26 3.08 16.89 0.83
CA ALA A 26 3.91 16.73 2.02
C ALA A 26 3.39 15.58 2.87
N HIS A 27 4.28 14.70 3.30
CA HIS A 27 3.94 13.46 3.99
C HIS A 27 4.64 13.36 5.34
N ALA A 28 3.96 12.86 6.37
CA ALA A 28 4.55 12.51 7.65
C ALA A 28 3.95 11.21 8.18
N ARG A 29 4.75 10.45 8.94
CA ARG A 29 4.29 9.23 9.61
C ARG A 29 4.65 9.26 11.09
N PHE A 30 3.71 8.85 11.92
CA PHE A 30 3.78 8.92 13.37
C PHE A 30 3.63 7.54 13.99
N ARG A 31 4.53 7.15 14.91
CA ARG A 31 4.49 5.84 15.60
C ARG A 31 3.65 5.93 16.86
N THR A 32 2.38 5.59 16.72
CA THR A 32 1.42 5.65 17.81
C THR A 32 1.56 4.47 18.77
N GLY A 33 2.20 3.37 18.34
CA GLY A 33 2.46 2.18 19.17
C GLY A 33 1.21 1.37 19.56
N SER A 34 0.03 1.94 19.39
CA SER A 34 -1.28 1.30 19.57
C SER A 34 -2.31 1.94 18.65
N PHE A 35 -3.41 1.23 18.41
CA PHE A 35 -4.53 1.76 17.63
C PHE A 35 -5.25 2.91 18.36
N ALA A 36 -5.42 2.80 19.69
CA ALA A 36 -6.08 3.83 20.50
C ALA A 36 -5.34 5.18 20.45
N ALA A 37 -4.02 5.18 20.64
CA ALA A 37 -3.19 6.38 20.46
C ALA A 37 -3.23 6.92 19.02
N GLY A 38 -3.43 6.03 18.03
CA GLY A 38 -3.66 6.45 16.65
C GLY A 38 -4.97 7.20 16.48
N VAL A 39 -6.08 6.70 17.05
CA VAL A 39 -7.37 7.41 17.05
C VAL A 39 -7.26 8.77 17.72
N GLU A 40 -6.57 8.86 18.86
CA GLU A 40 -6.35 10.13 19.57
C GLU A 40 -5.60 11.16 18.70
N LEU A 41 -4.57 10.73 17.97
CA LEU A 41 -3.85 11.60 17.04
C LEU A 41 -4.72 12.00 15.84
N VAL A 42 -5.51 11.08 15.28
CA VAL A 42 -6.43 11.37 14.16
C VAL A 42 -7.50 12.38 14.56
N ASP A 43 -8.05 12.26 15.78
CA ASP A 43 -9.02 13.20 16.33
C ASP A 43 -8.43 14.62 16.42
N ALA A 44 -7.23 14.74 16.99
CA ALA A 44 -6.50 16.00 17.05
C ALA A 44 -6.22 16.60 15.65
N ILE A 45 -5.83 15.76 14.67
CA ILE A 45 -5.62 16.20 13.28
C ILE A 45 -6.94 16.73 12.69
N GLY A 46 -8.06 16.05 12.94
CA GLY A 46 -9.39 16.46 12.49
C GLY A 46 -9.77 17.84 13.03
N GLU A 47 -9.62 18.07 14.34
CA GLU A 47 -9.90 19.38 14.96
C GLU A 47 -9.02 20.50 14.37
N LEU A 48 -7.73 20.22 14.14
CA LEU A 48 -6.79 21.17 13.55
C LEU A 48 -7.16 21.52 12.11
N ALA A 49 -7.54 20.52 11.31
CA ALA A 49 -7.96 20.68 9.92
C ALA A 49 -9.23 21.53 9.81
N ASP A 50 -10.25 21.23 10.63
CA ASP A 50 -11.50 21.97 10.67
C ASP A 50 -11.31 23.43 11.12
N ALA A 51 -10.39 23.67 12.07
CA ALA A 51 -10.09 25.02 12.56
C ALA A 51 -9.49 25.94 11.47
N VAL A 52 -8.92 25.38 10.40
CA VAL A 52 -8.30 26.14 9.30
C VAL A 52 -8.98 25.94 7.95
N ASP A 53 -10.06 25.16 7.90
CA ASP A 53 -10.76 24.79 6.66
C ASP A 53 -9.80 24.24 5.59
N HIS A 54 -8.94 23.30 6.00
CA HIS A 54 -7.94 22.64 5.15
C HIS A 54 -7.73 21.20 5.62
N HIS A 55 -8.06 20.22 4.79
CA HIS A 55 -8.16 18.82 5.20
C HIS A 55 -7.05 17.94 4.60
N PRO A 56 -6.28 17.20 5.42
CA PRO A 56 -5.31 16.22 4.95
C PRO A 56 -5.95 14.90 4.55
N ASP A 57 -5.21 14.05 3.83
CA ASP A 57 -5.51 12.62 3.82
C ASP A 57 -4.81 11.95 5.01
N VAL A 58 -5.52 11.06 5.69
CA VAL A 58 -5.04 10.38 6.89
C VAL A 58 -5.27 8.88 6.77
N ASP A 59 -4.20 8.10 6.90
CA ASP A 59 -4.24 6.63 6.94
C ASP A 59 -3.89 6.14 8.35
N LEU A 60 -4.88 5.57 9.04
CA LEU A 60 -4.76 5.02 10.38
C LEU A 60 -4.57 3.50 10.31
N ARG A 61 -3.43 3.02 10.79
CA ARG A 61 -3.09 1.60 10.91
C ARG A 61 -2.75 1.22 12.35
N TYR A 62 -2.64 -0.08 12.62
CA TYR A 62 -2.19 -0.55 13.93
C TYR A 62 -0.77 -0.02 14.22
N GLY A 63 -0.66 0.88 15.20
CA GLY A 63 0.61 1.42 15.68
C GLY A 63 1.20 2.57 14.86
N THR A 64 0.54 3.02 13.77
CA THR A 64 0.99 4.18 12.98
C THR A 64 -0.15 5.01 12.40
N VAL A 65 0.07 6.32 12.27
CA VAL A 65 -0.75 7.25 11.49
C VAL A 65 0.12 7.88 10.40
N ALA A 66 -0.29 7.80 9.14
CA ALA A 66 0.32 8.51 8.03
C ALA A 66 -0.57 9.66 7.58
N VAL A 67 0.03 10.81 7.25
CA VAL A 67 -0.67 12.04 6.88
C VAL A 67 -0.07 12.57 5.59
N ARG A 68 -0.94 12.93 4.63
CA ARG A 68 -0.58 13.65 3.40
C ARG A 68 -1.27 15.01 3.37
N LEU A 69 -0.51 16.05 3.00
CA LEU A 69 -0.96 17.41 2.83
C LEU A 69 -0.77 17.88 1.39
N VAL A 70 -1.84 18.36 0.79
CA VAL A 70 -1.83 19.03 -0.51
C VAL A 70 -3.02 20.00 -0.60
N SER A 71 -2.82 21.14 -1.25
CA SER A 71 -3.91 22.07 -1.55
C SER A 71 -4.50 21.78 -2.93
N HIS A 72 -5.67 21.13 -2.96
CA HIS A 72 -6.35 20.71 -4.19
C HIS A 72 -6.81 21.86 -5.08
N ASP A 73 -7.22 22.99 -4.50
CA ASP A 73 -7.70 24.19 -5.20
C ASP A 73 -6.58 24.93 -5.97
N VAL A 74 -5.33 24.74 -5.56
CA VAL A 74 -4.15 25.30 -6.24
C VAL A 74 -3.25 24.23 -6.87
N ALA A 75 -3.68 22.96 -6.84
CA ALA A 75 -2.99 21.81 -7.40
C ALA A 75 -1.50 21.73 -6.99
N GLY A 76 -1.21 21.91 -5.69
CA GLY A 76 0.15 21.87 -5.18
C GLY A 76 0.24 22.18 -3.69
N LEU A 77 1.47 22.34 -3.18
CA LEU A 77 1.68 22.81 -1.81
C LEU A 77 1.38 24.30 -1.69
N SER A 78 0.73 24.69 -0.60
CA SER A 78 0.51 26.08 -0.22
C SER A 78 0.96 26.37 1.21
N ASP A 79 0.95 27.64 1.59
CA ASP A 79 1.18 28.05 2.98
C ASP A 79 0.23 27.38 3.98
N ARG A 80 -0.97 26.94 3.55
CA ARG A 80 -1.91 26.18 4.41
C ARG A 80 -1.38 24.79 4.73
N ASP A 81 -0.77 24.12 3.75
CA ASP A 81 -0.11 22.83 3.98
C ASP A 81 1.04 23.01 4.97
N LEU A 82 1.83 24.06 4.81
CA LEU A 82 2.93 24.36 5.73
C LEU A 82 2.46 24.65 7.16
N ASP A 83 1.39 25.45 7.30
CA ASP A 83 0.81 25.76 8.61
C ASP A 83 0.22 24.51 9.29
N LEU A 84 -0.57 23.73 8.55
CA LEU A 84 -1.18 22.52 9.09
C LEU A 84 -0.11 21.47 9.45
N ALA A 85 0.94 21.32 8.64
CA ALA A 85 2.07 20.43 8.92
C ALA A 85 2.70 20.72 10.30
N ARG A 86 2.95 21.99 10.61
CA ARG A 86 3.51 22.42 11.90
C ARG A 86 2.59 22.10 13.07
N ARG A 87 1.28 22.33 12.89
CA ARG A 87 0.28 22.09 13.92
C ARG A 87 0.15 20.60 14.24
N ILE A 88 0.11 19.76 13.21
CA ILE A 88 0.06 18.30 13.36
C ILE A 88 1.32 17.80 14.07
N SER A 89 2.50 18.25 13.64
CA SER A 89 3.75 17.93 14.30
C SER A 89 3.80 18.37 15.77
N ALA A 90 3.19 19.51 16.11
CA ALA A 90 3.08 19.96 17.50
C ALA A 90 2.13 19.08 18.32
N ALA A 91 0.94 18.78 17.79
CA ALA A 91 -0.03 17.91 18.45
C ALA A 91 0.52 16.49 18.69
N ALA A 92 1.24 15.92 17.72
CA ALA A 92 1.91 14.63 17.89
C ALA A 92 2.90 14.64 19.06
N ARG A 93 3.69 15.72 19.21
CA ARG A 93 4.62 15.88 20.36
C ARG A 93 3.88 16.03 21.68
N GLU A 94 2.75 16.73 21.71
CA GLU A 94 1.92 16.87 22.92
C GLU A 94 1.31 15.54 23.36
N LEU A 95 0.97 14.68 22.40
CA LEU A 95 0.48 13.33 22.63
C LEU A 95 1.59 12.29 22.89
N ASP A 96 2.86 12.72 22.96
CA ASP A 96 4.04 11.84 23.06
C ASP A 96 4.09 10.77 21.95
N VAL A 97 3.58 11.11 20.77
CA VAL A 97 3.63 10.28 19.56
C VAL A 97 4.81 10.73 18.72
N PRO A 98 5.94 9.99 18.70
CA PRO A 98 7.09 10.37 17.91
C PRO A 98 6.78 10.23 16.42
N ALA A 99 7.20 11.21 15.63
CA ALA A 99 7.38 11.02 14.20
C ALA A 99 8.33 9.84 13.97
N GLU A 100 8.09 9.04 12.92
CA GLU A 100 9.08 8.06 12.48
C GLU A 100 10.39 8.80 12.19
N PRO A 101 11.51 8.43 12.87
CA PRO A 101 12.80 9.05 12.61
C PRO A 101 13.10 8.92 11.13
N VAL A 102 13.48 10.03 10.52
CA VAL A 102 13.95 9.98 9.14
C VAL A 102 15.38 9.50 9.17
N THR A 103 15.54 8.19 9.24
CA THR A 103 16.79 7.51 8.90
C THR A 103 16.56 6.82 7.56
N GLY A 104 17.22 7.32 6.53
CA GLY A 104 16.88 7.06 5.12
C GLY A 104 15.81 8.03 4.65
N ASP A 105 15.89 8.48 3.40
CA ASP A 105 14.76 9.17 2.78
C ASP A 105 13.51 8.28 2.95
N ALA A 106 12.36 8.89 3.29
CA ALA A 106 11.10 8.17 3.11
C ALA A 106 11.10 7.62 1.67
N PRO A 107 10.63 6.39 1.44
CA PRO A 107 10.55 5.86 0.08
C PRO A 107 9.91 6.95 -0.79
N GLY A 108 10.69 7.48 -1.74
CA GLY A 108 10.25 8.61 -2.55
C GLY A 108 8.92 8.22 -3.18
N VAL A 109 7.88 9.02 -3.09
CA VAL A 109 6.68 8.70 -3.87
C VAL A 109 6.98 9.17 -5.29
N ASP A 110 6.77 8.32 -6.29
CA ASP A 110 6.95 8.73 -7.69
C ASP A 110 5.74 9.51 -8.21
N GLU A 111 5.81 9.97 -9.46
CA GLU A 111 4.73 10.75 -10.09
C GLU A 111 3.41 9.97 -10.23
N GLN A 112 3.44 8.64 -10.09
CA GLN A 112 2.29 7.76 -10.15
C GLN A 112 1.69 7.46 -8.77
N GLY A 113 2.30 7.96 -7.68
CA GLY A 113 1.86 7.71 -6.31
C GLY A 113 2.41 6.41 -5.72
N ARG A 114 3.46 5.82 -6.31
CA ARG A 114 4.05 4.57 -5.85
C ARG A 114 5.22 4.85 -4.90
N PRO A 115 5.36 4.13 -3.78
CA PRO A 115 6.50 4.27 -2.89
C PRO A 115 7.75 3.63 -3.53
N GLU A 116 8.80 4.41 -3.71
CA GLU A 116 10.08 3.96 -4.24
C GLU A 116 10.88 3.23 -3.16
N PRO A 117 11.39 2.02 -3.43
CA PRO A 117 12.22 1.30 -2.47
C PRO A 117 13.44 2.13 -2.04
N ALA A 118 13.73 2.18 -0.74
CA ALA A 118 14.86 2.95 -0.21
C ALA A 118 16.19 2.41 -0.79
N PRO A 119 17.02 3.27 -1.44
CA PRO A 119 18.25 2.82 -2.11
C PRO A 119 19.35 2.36 -1.14
N ASP A 120 19.24 2.73 0.14
CA ASP A 120 20.16 2.40 1.23
C ASP A 120 19.52 1.50 2.31
N GLY A 121 18.35 0.92 2.03
CA GLY A 121 17.65 0.01 2.95
C GLY A 121 18.42 -1.29 3.19
N ASP A 122 18.22 -1.88 4.37
CA ASP A 122 18.68 -3.24 4.64
C ASP A 122 17.92 -4.30 3.81
N GLU A 123 18.28 -5.58 3.97
CA GLU A 123 17.65 -6.68 3.22
C GLU A 123 16.12 -6.70 3.35
N VAL A 124 15.60 -6.55 4.57
CA VAL A 124 14.17 -6.62 4.84
C VAL A 124 13.47 -5.37 4.30
N GLN A 125 14.06 -4.19 4.55
CA GLN A 125 13.55 -2.92 4.02
C GLN A 125 13.48 -2.94 2.49
N THR A 126 14.49 -3.50 1.83
CA THR A 126 14.53 -3.65 0.37
C THR A 126 13.38 -4.55 -0.12
N LEU A 127 13.23 -5.76 0.44
CA LEU A 127 12.19 -6.70 0.03
C LEU A 127 10.78 -6.12 0.22
N LEU A 128 10.51 -5.50 1.38
CA LEU A 128 9.20 -4.90 1.65
C LEU A 128 8.95 -3.68 0.76
N GLY A 129 9.98 -2.84 0.55
CA GLY A 129 9.89 -1.68 -0.34
C GLY A 129 9.52 -2.06 -1.77
N PHE A 130 10.20 -3.05 -2.36
CA PHE A 130 9.87 -3.53 -3.72
C PHE A 130 8.49 -4.18 -3.79
N LEU A 131 8.08 -4.95 -2.78
CA LEU A 131 6.74 -5.51 -2.76
C LEU A 131 5.67 -4.41 -2.70
N ASP A 132 5.90 -3.35 -1.92
CA ASP A 132 4.98 -2.22 -1.81
C ASP A 132 4.94 -1.36 -3.08
N PHE A 133 6.07 -1.14 -3.72
CA PHE A 133 6.15 -0.51 -5.04
C PHE A 133 5.30 -1.26 -6.08
N HIS A 134 5.40 -2.58 -6.11
CA HIS A 134 4.64 -3.39 -7.06
C HIS A 134 3.15 -3.50 -6.72
N ARG A 135 2.78 -3.51 -5.44
CA ARG A 135 1.38 -3.38 -5.01
C ARG A 135 0.78 -2.05 -5.45
N ALA A 136 1.51 -0.95 -5.23
CA ALA A 136 1.08 0.37 -5.68
C ALA A 136 1.01 0.47 -7.21
N THR A 137 1.87 -0.25 -7.93
CA THR A 137 1.76 -0.35 -9.40
C THR A 137 0.44 -1.01 -9.81
N LEU A 138 0.00 -2.09 -9.15
CA LEU A 138 -1.30 -2.70 -9.45
C LEU A 138 -2.47 -1.76 -9.12
N GLU A 139 -2.42 -1.05 -7.98
CA GLU A 139 -3.40 -0.01 -7.66
C GLU A 139 -3.45 1.01 -8.78
N TRP A 140 -2.30 1.55 -9.18
CA TRP A 140 -2.20 2.55 -10.22
C TRP A 140 -2.85 2.09 -11.52
N LYS A 141 -2.56 0.87 -11.95
CA LYS A 141 -3.10 0.30 -13.19
C LYS A 141 -4.60 0.05 -13.14
N THR A 142 -5.17 -0.14 -11.96
CA THR A 142 -6.57 -0.50 -11.79
C THR A 142 -7.45 0.66 -11.33
N ARG A 143 -6.86 1.78 -10.88
CA ARG A 143 -7.61 2.92 -10.35
C ARG A 143 -8.45 3.62 -11.42
N GLY A 144 -9.62 4.08 -11.00
CA GLY A 144 -10.55 4.84 -11.85
C GLY A 144 -11.24 4.04 -12.95
N LEU A 145 -11.03 2.72 -13.05
CA LEU A 145 -11.69 1.87 -14.04
C LEU A 145 -13.05 1.37 -13.53
N ASP A 146 -14.04 1.39 -14.42
CA ASP A 146 -15.33 0.75 -14.20
C ASP A 146 -15.27 -0.76 -14.54
N ALA A 147 -16.42 -1.42 -14.51
CA ALA A 147 -16.51 -2.86 -14.81
C ALA A 147 -16.07 -3.19 -16.24
N ALA A 148 -16.35 -2.32 -17.22
CA ALA A 148 -15.94 -2.55 -18.60
C ALA A 148 -14.42 -2.42 -18.75
N GLY A 149 -13.81 -1.43 -18.11
CA GLY A 149 -12.36 -1.27 -18.07
C GLY A 149 -11.65 -2.44 -17.38
N LEU A 150 -12.17 -2.90 -16.24
CA LEU A 150 -11.59 -4.05 -15.53
C LEU A 150 -11.75 -5.37 -16.28
N ALA A 151 -12.79 -5.51 -17.11
CA ALA A 151 -13.07 -6.72 -17.89
C ALA A 151 -12.42 -6.73 -19.28
N ALA A 152 -11.74 -5.66 -19.69
CA ALA A 152 -11.08 -5.58 -20.99
C ALA A 152 -9.95 -6.61 -21.12
N THR A 153 -9.74 -7.06 -22.36
CA THR A 153 -8.70 -8.04 -22.73
C THR A 153 -7.83 -7.52 -23.88
N VAL A 154 -6.66 -8.12 -24.06
CA VAL A 154 -5.72 -7.79 -25.15
C VAL A 154 -5.44 -9.00 -26.03
N GLY A 155 -5.64 -8.82 -27.34
CA GLY A 155 -5.35 -9.85 -28.34
C GLY A 155 -6.13 -11.15 -28.08
N SER A 156 -5.41 -12.27 -28.00
CA SER A 156 -5.99 -13.58 -27.70
C SER A 156 -6.01 -13.92 -26.20
N SER A 157 -5.52 -13.03 -25.33
CA SER A 157 -5.48 -13.30 -23.89
C SER A 157 -6.87 -13.22 -23.27
N THR A 158 -7.16 -14.11 -22.33
CA THR A 158 -8.36 -14.05 -21.49
C THR A 158 -8.12 -13.34 -20.16
N MET A 159 -6.89 -12.89 -19.89
CA MET A 159 -6.55 -12.14 -18.67
C MET A 159 -7.21 -10.77 -18.68
N THR A 160 -7.65 -10.33 -17.50
CA THR A 160 -8.28 -9.03 -17.27
C THR A 160 -7.68 -8.36 -16.03
N LEU A 161 -7.81 -7.04 -15.91
CA LEU A 161 -7.39 -6.30 -14.71
C LEU A 161 -8.21 -6.70 -13.48
N GLY A 162 -9.49 -7.01 -13.65
CA GLY A 162 -10.34 -7.55 -12.58
C GLY A 162 -9.86 -8.92 -12.10
N GLY A 163 -9.50 -9.81 -13.04
CA GLY A 163 -8.90 -11.11 -12.74
C GLY A 163 -7.57 -10.98 -11.99
N LEU A 164 -6.72 -10.03 -12.40
CA LEU A 164 -5.46 -9.74 -11.72
C LEU A 164 -5.66 -9.30 -10.26
N LEU A 165 -6.63 -8.42 -9.99
CA LEU A 165 -6.96 -8.01 -8.61
C LEU A 165 -7.36 -9.20 -7.73
N LYS A 166 -8.29 -10.03 -8.21
CA LYS A 166 -8.78 -11.18 -7.43
C LYS A 166 -7.71 -12.26 -7.27
N HIS A 167 -6.91 -12.49 -8.31
CA HIS A 167 -5.80 -13.42 -8.27
C HIS A 167 -4.74 -12.99 -7.26
N LEU A 168 -4.29 -11.73 -7.31
CA LEU A 168 -3.28 -11.25 -6.37
C LEU A 168 -3.82 -11.16 -4.94
N ALA A 169 -5.12 -10.94 -4.74
CA ALA A 169 -5.76 -11.09 -3.41
C ALA A 169 -5.66 -12.52 -2.88
N TYR A 170 -5.92 -13.51 -3.73
CA TYR A 170 -5.78 -14.92 -3.37
C TYR A 170 -4.32 -15.31 -3.11
N VAL A 171 -3.37 -14.87 -3.94
CA VAL A 171 -1.93 -15.14 -3.77
C VAL A 171 -1.41 -14.58 -2.45
N GLU A 172 -1.82 -13.37 -2.06
CA GLU A 172 -1.50 -12.76 -0.76
C GLU A 172 -1.97 -13.64 0.41
N ASP A 173 -3.24 -14.04 0.41
CA ASP A 173 -3.81 -14.87 1.49
C ASP A 173 -3.22 -16.30 1.50
N ASP A 174 -3.02 -16.92 0.34
CA ASP A 174 -2.51 -18.29 0.26
C ASP A 174 -1.05 -18.38 0.76
N TRP A 175 -0.20 -17.42 0.40
CA TRP A 175 1.19 -17.45 0.81
C TRP A 175 1.42 -16.96 2.24
N PHE A 176 0.86 -15.81 2.62
CA PHE A 176 1.15 -15.22 3.93
C PHE A 176 0.30 -15.81 5.06
N SER A 177 -0.99 -16.06 4.83
CA SER A 177 -1.84 -16.63 5.88
C SER A 177 -1.76 -18.16 5.91
N ARG A 178 -1.90 -18.80 4.76
CA ARG A 178 -1.99 -20.26 4.69
C ARG A 178 -0.63 -20.95 4.69
N VAL A 179 0.30 -20.59 3.80
CA VAL A 179 1.62 -21.26 3.73
C VAL A 179 2.50 -20.86 4.90
N LEU A 180 2.73 -19.57 5.10
CA LEU A 180 3.61 -19.05 6.15
C LEU A 180 3.08 -19.36 7.55
N HIS A 181 1.80 -19.04 7.85
CA HIS A 181 1.22 -19.24 9.18
C HIS A 181 0.42 -20.53 9.37
N GLY A 182 0.33 -21.39 8.36
CA GLY A 182 -0.34 -22.69 8.49
C GLY A 182 -1.86 -22.63 8.53
N ARG A 183 -2.47 -21.44 8.48
CA ARG A 183 -3.91 -21.25 8.66
C ARG A 183 -4.70 -21.88 7.52
N ASP A 184 -5.95 -22.24 7.82
CA ASP A 184 -6.89 -22.64 6.78
C ASP A 184 -7.32 -21.45 5.94
N ARG A 185 -7.87 -21.72 4.75
CA ARG A 185 -8.40 -20.67 3.88
C ARG A 185 -9.56 -19.97 4.60
N ALA A 186 -9.54 -18.65 4.56
CA ALA A 186 -10.67 -17.82 4.95
C ALA A 186 -11.60 -17.59 3.75
N GLU A 187 -12.83 -17.15 3.99
CA GLU A 187 -13.72 -16.69 2.91
C GLU A 187 -13.09 -15.50 2.17
N PRO A 188 -13.29 -15.38 0.84
CA PRO A 188 -14.15 -16.24 0.01
C PRO A 188 -13.48 -17.56 -0.44
N TRP A 189 -12.20 -17.76 -0.16
CA TRP A 189 -11.42 -18.91 -0.68
C TRP A 189 -11.79 -20.26 -0.04
N ALA A 190 -12.37 -20.21 1.16
CA ALA A 190 -12.71 -21.39 1.97
C ALA A 190 -13.85 -22.23 1.35
N SER A 191 -14.83 -21.56 0.74
CA SER A 191 -16.04 -22.19 0.20
C SER A 191 -15.91 -22.65 -1.25
N VAL A 192 -14.79 -22.34 -1.91
CA VAL A 192 -14.54 -22.65 -3.32
C VAL A 192 -14.17 -24.13 -3.51
N ASP A 193 -14.79 -24.79 -4.50
CA ASP A 193 -14.38 -26.11 -4.97
C ASP A 193 -13.20 -26.01 -5.95
N TRP A 194 -12.00 -25.89 -5.38
CA TRP A 194 -10.74 -25.79 -6.13
C TRP A 194 -10.40 -27.01 -6.98
N ALA A 195 -11.09 -28.15 -6.78
CA ALA A 195 -10.92 -29.31 -7.64
C ALA A 195 -11.75 -29.19 -8.93
N ALA A 196 -12.88 -28.51 -8.85
CA ALA A 196 -13.74 -28.23 -10.01
C ALA A 196 -13.21 -27.08 -10.87
N ASP A 197 -12.70 -26.02 -10.24
CA ASP A 197 -12.06 -24.89 -10.93
C ASP A 197 -10.80 -24.44 -10.18
N ARG A 198 -9.64 -24.66 -10.81
CA ARG A 198 -8.34 -24.35 -10.22
C ARG A 198 -7.95 -22.87 -10.34
N ASP A 199 -8.57 -22.17 -11.28
CA ASP A 199 -8.34 -20.77 -11.59
C ASP A 199 -9.63 -19.97 -11.30
N TRP A 200 -10.41 -20.42 -10.30
CA TRP A 200 -11.70 -19.84 -9.94
C TRP A 200 -11.58 -18.35 -9.66
N GLU A 201 -10.50 -17.92 -9.01
CA GLU A 201 -10.24 -16.52 -8.71
C GLU A 201 -10.10 -15.66 -9.97
N TRP A 202 -9.60 -16.24 -11.07
CA TRP A 202 -9.57 -15.56 -12.36
C TRP A 202 -10.94 -15.51 -13.01
N HIS A 203 -11.59 -16.67 -13.14
CA HIS A 203 -12.85 -16.79 -13.88
C HIS A 203 -14.00 -16.04 -13.21
N SER A 204 -14.09 -16.09 -11.87
CA SER A 204 -15.17 -15.48 -11.11
C SER A 204 -15.03 -13.97 -10.92
N ALA A 205 -13.87 -13.38 -11.23
CA ALA A 205 -13.66 -11.94 -11.06
C ALA A 205 -14.61 -11.08 -11.93
N ALA A 206 -15.10 -11.63 -13.05
CA ALA A 206 -16.06 -10.96 -13.92
C ALA A 206 -17.46 -10.81 -13.29
N ASP A 207 -17.76 -11.58 -12.23
CA ASP A 207 -19.05 -11.54 -11.53
C ASP A 207 -19.05 -10.54 -10.35
N ASP A 208 -17.88 -10.00 -9.98
CA ASP A 208 -17.72 -9.08 -8.86
C ASP A 208 -17.78 -7.61 -9.29
N ALA A 209 -18.27 -6.73 -8.41
CA ALA A 209 -18.20 -5.30 -8.66
C ALA A 209 -16.74 -4.81 -8.58
N PRO A 210 -16.36 -3.78 -9.37
CA PRO A 210 -15.01 -3.21 -9.34
C PRO A 210 -14.51 -2.83 -7.94
N ASP A 211 -15.37 -2.25 -7.12
CA ASP A 211 -15.01 -1.80 -5.78
C ASP A 211 -14.84 -2.98 -4.81
N ASP A 212 -15.61 -4.07 -5.00
CA ASP A 212 -15.46 -5.29 -4.21
C ASP A 212 -14.12 -5.98 -4.51
N LEU A 213 -13.70 -6.02 -5.78
CA LEU A 213 -12.40 -6.57 -6.19
C LEU A 213 -11.23 -5.80 -5.56
N ARG A 214 -11.29 -4.46 -5.59
CA ARG A 214 -10.27 -3.61 -4.97
C ARG A 214 -10.26 -3.76 -3.45
N ALA A 215 -11.44 -3.77 -2.82
CA ALA A 215 -11.57 -3.96 -1.38
C ALA A 215 -11.05 -5.33 -0.92
N LEU A 216 -11.35 -6.39 -1.67
CA LEU A 216 -10.86 -7.74 -1.42
C LEU A 216 -9.33 -7.80 -1.46
N TRP A 217 -8.73 -7.22 -2.50
CA TRP A 217 -7.28 -7.16 -2.65
C TRP A 217 -6.62 -6.32 -1.55
N LEU A 218 -7.11 -5.11 -1.27
CA LEU A 218 -6.59 -4.26 -0.20
C LEU A 218 -6.65 -4.95 1.17
N ALA A 219 -7.76 -5.64 1.46
CA ALA A 219 -7.89 -6.38 2.71
C ALA A 219 -6.90 -7.55 2.81
N ALA A 220 -6.61 -8.23 1.70
CA ALA A 220 -5.58 -9.28 1.65
C ALA A 220 -4.17 -8.72 1.87
N VAL A 221 -3.86 -7.57 1.27
CA VAL A 221 -2.59 -6.85 1.49
C VAL A 221 -2.44 -6.42 2.96
N GLU A 222 -3.48 -5.90 3.60
CA GLU A 222 -3.38 -5.52 5.02
C GLU A 222 -3.18 -6.74 5.93
N ARG A 223 -3.86 -7.86 5.65
CA ARG A 223 -3.62 -9.12 6.36
C ARG A 223 -2.19 -9.61 6.18
N SER A 224 -1.67 -9.58 4.94
CA SER A 224 -0.32 -10.03 4.68
C SER A 224 0.74 -9.16 5.34
N ARG A 225 0.55 -7.84 5.41
CA ARG A 225 1.43 -6.95 6.19
C ARG A 225 1.50 -7.36 7.65
N ALA A 226 0.35 -7.63 8.27
CA ALA A 226 0.30 -8.09 9.66
C ALA A 226 1.01 -9.45 9.84
N ASP A 227 0.80 -10.37 8.90
CA ASP A 227 1.41 -11.71 8.92
C ASP A 227 2.93 -11.68 8.73
N VAL A 228 3.42 -10.82 7.83
CA VAL A 228 4.85 -10.59 7.62
C VAL A 228 5.48 -9.98 8.86
N ALA A 229 4.86 -8.97 9.45
CA ALA A 229 5.35 -8.35 10.68
C ALA A 229 5.45 -9.36 11.84
N ALA A 230 4.45 -10.23 11.98
CA ALA A 230 4.45 -11.31 12.98
C ALA A 230 5.59 -12.32 12.73
N ALA A 231 5.82 -12.73 11.49
CA ALA A 231 6.90 -13.66 11.14
C ALA A 231 8.29 -13.04 11.33
N LEU A 232 8.48 -11.78 10.94
CA LEU A 232 9.72 -11.02 11.19
C LEU A 232 10.02 -10.91 12.70
N ALA A 233 9.01 -10.63 13.52
CA ALA A 233 9.18 -10.55 14.97
C ALA A 233 9.53 -11.90 15.60
N ALA A 234 9.02 -13.01 15.05
CA ALA A 234 9.24 -14.35 15.58
C ALA A 234 10.59 -14.96 15.18
N GLY A 235 11.05 -14.72 13.95
CA GLY A 235 12.24 -15.39 13.41
C GLY A 235 12.98 -14.62 12.32
N GLY A 236 12.66 -13.35 12.10
CA GLY A 236 13.26 -12.53 11.06
C GLY A 236 12.97 -13.05 9.64
N PRO A 237 13.77 -12.65 8.64
CA PRO A 237 13.60 -13.09 7.25
C PRO A 237 13.81 -14.60 7.06
N ASP A 238 14.49 -15.27 8.00
CA ASP A 238 14.74 -16.71 7.96
C ASP A 238 13.63 -17.56 8.61
N ALA A 239 12.56 -16.93 9.13
CA ALA A 239 11.44 -17.64 9.72
C ALA A 239 10.85 -18.68 8.73
N PRO A 240 10.78 -19.97 9.10
CA PRO A 240 10.25 -21.00 8.21
C PRO A 240 8.72 -20.94 8.15
N ALA A 241 8.16 -21.17 6.96
CA ALA A 241 6.73 -21.37 6.79
C ALA A 241 6.26 -22.63 7.54
N GLN A 242 5.02 -22.58 8.03
CA GLN A 242 4.42 -23.69 8.78
C GLN A 242 3.91 -24.83 7.87
N ARG A 243 3.62 -24.57 6.59
CA ARG A 243 3.28 -25.63 5.62
C ARG A 243 4.50 -26.06 4.82
N ALA A 244 4.82 -27.35 4.88
CA ALA A 244 5.89 -27.96 4.10
C ALA A 244 5.42 -28.38 2.69
N TRP A 245 6.36 -28.37 1.75
CA TRP A 245 6.20 -29.01 0.45
C TRP A 245 6.14 -30.54 0.58
N PRO A 246 5.72 -31.27 -0.48
CA PRO A 246 5.65 -32.73 -0.45
C PRO A 246 6.98 -33.43 -0.12
N ASP A 247 8.11 -32.77 -0.38
CA ASP A 247 9.46 -33.28 -0.05
C ASP A 247 9.93 -32.93 1.37
N GLY A 248 9.07 -32.30 2.18
CA GLY A 248 9.33 -31.93 3.57
C GLY A 248 10.07 -30.62 3.77
N ARG A 249 10.50 -29.92 2.71
CA ARG A 249 11.10 -28.58 2.83
C ARG A 249 10.04 -27.52 3.10
N THR A 250 10.40 -26.48 3.85
CA THR A 250 9.56 -25.28 4.04
C THR A 250 10.28 -24.06 3.47
N PRO A 251 9.58 -23.20 2.71
CA PRO A 251 10.15 -21.91 2.32
C PRO A 251 10.33 -21.01 3.54
N SER A 252 11.36 -20.16 3.54
CA SER A 252 11.49 -19.09 4.54
C SER A 252 10.64 -17.87 4.16
N LEU A 253 10.41 -16.97 5.11
CA LEU A 253 9.77 -15.68 4.83
C LEU A 253 10.52 -14.91 3.73
N ARG A 254 11.85 -14.90 3.73
CA ARG A 254 12.68 -14.31 2.66
C ARG A 254 12.29 -14.87 1.30
N TRP A 255 12.20 -16.19 1.19
CA TRP A 255 11.82 -16.85 -0.06
C TRP A 255 10.40 -16.46 -0.50
N ILE A 256 9.45 -16.42 0.43
CA ILE A 256 8.06 -16.01 0.15
C ILE A 256 8.00 -14.55 -0.32
N LEU A 257 8.70 -13.64 0.34
CA LEU A 257 8.75 -12.23 -0.07
C LEU A 257 9.34 -12.08 -1.48
N THR A 258 10.45 -12.76 -1.79
CA THR A 258 11.01 -12.76 -3.15
C THR A 258 10.03 -13.32 -4.19
N HIS A 259 9.31 -14.40 -3.86
CA HIS A 259 8.31 -14.95 -4.77
C HIS A 259 7.14 -13.98 -4.99
N LEU A 260 6.65 -13.31 -3.95
CA LEU A 260 5.58 -12.32 -4.10
C LEU A 260 6.01 -11.11 -4.95
N ILE A 261 7.25 -10.63 -4.77
CA ILE A 261 7.80 -9.59 -5.65
C ILE A 261 7.80 -10.06 -7.11
N GLU A 262 8.22 -11.31 -7.36
CA GLU A 262 8.23 -11.89 -8.70
C GLU A 262 6.83 -12.05 -9.32
N GLU A 263 5.86 -12.53 -8.53
CA GLU A 263 4.47 -12.66 -8.95
C GLU A 263 3.87 -11.30 -9.33
N TYR A 264 4.00 -10.29 -8.46
CA TYR A 264 3.52 -8.95 -8.79
C TYR A 264 4.26 -8.34 -9.98
N ALA A 265 5.60 -8.44 -10.05
CA ALA A 265 6.36 -7.86 -11.15
C ALA A 265 5.95 -8.46 -12.51
N ARG A 266 5.79 -9.80 -12.57
CA ARG A 266 5.28 -10.49 -13.76
C ARG A 266 3.88 -10.00 -14.13
N HIS A 267 3.00 -9.86 -13.15
CA HIS A 267 1.60 -9.51 -13.38
C HIS A 267 1.38 -8.03 -13.70
N ASN A 268 2.22 -7.14 -13.17
CA ASN A 268 2.20 -5.72 -13.50
C ASN A 268 2.56 -5.47 -14.97
N GLY A 269 3.50 -6.23 -15.55
CA GLY A 269 3.76 -6.14 -16.99
C GLY A 269 2.55 -6.54 -17.85
N HIS A 270 1.69 -7.45 -17.37
CA HIS A 270 0.41 -7.73 -18.04
C HIS A 270 -0.60 -6.60 -17.81
N ALA A 271 -0.63 -6.03 -16.60
CA ALA A 271 -1.50 -4.92 -16.25
C ALA A 271 -1.22 -3.67 -17.11
N ASP A 272 0.04 -3.43 -17.47
CA ASP A 272 0.43 -2.35 -18.38
C ASP A 272 -0.23 -2.47 -19.75
N LEU A 273 -0.12 -3.63 -20.40
CA LEU A 273 -0.73 -3.88 -21.70
C LEU A 273 -2.26 -3.81 -21.63
N LEU A 274 -2.86 -4.36 -20.56
CA LEU A 274 -4.30 -4.32 -20.37
C LEU A 274 -4.80 -2.89 -20.16
N ARG A 275 -4.10 -2.10 -19.33
CA ARG A 275 -4.47 -0.71 -19.08
C ARG A 275 -4.32 0.15 -20.32
N GLU A 276 -3.22 0.01 -21.05
CA GLU A 276 -2.99 0.73 -22.30
C GLU A 276 -4.10 0.45 -23.33
N ALA A 277 -4.58 -0.79 -23.40
CA ALA A 277 -5.68 -1.14 -24.30
C ALA A 277 -7.04 -0.55 -23.90
N VAL A 278 -7.23 -0.19 -22.62
CA VAL A 278 -8.47 0.42 -22.12
C VAL A 278 -8.52 1.91 -22.44
N ASP A 279 -7.48 2.67 -22.10
CA ASP A 279 -7.50 4.14 -22.20
C ASP A 279 -6.19 4.77 -22.68
N GLY A 280 -5.22 3.96 -23.12
CA GLY A 280 -3.92 4.42 -23.60
C GLY A 280 -2.93 4.82 -22.50
N GLN A 281 -3.26 4.62 -21.22
CA GLN A 281 -2.31 4.86 -20.13
C GLN A 281 -1.22 3.78 -20.15
N VAL A 282 -0.02 4.19 -20.57
CA VAL A 282 1.17 3.34 -20.67
C VAL A 282 1.76 2.97 -19.29
N GLY A 283 2.54 1.90 -19.27
CA GLY A 283 3.38 1.46 -18.16
C GLY A 283 4.86 1.79 -18.30
N GLU A 284 5.67 0.98 -17.64
CA GLU A 284 7.14 1.00 -17.72
C GLU A 284 7.68 0.10 -18.84
#